data_AF-A0AAW2VB21-F1
#
_entry.id   AF-A0AAW2VB21-F1
#
_cell.length_a   1.000
_cell.length_b   1.000
_cell.length_c   1.000
_cell.angle_alpha   90.00
_cell.angle_beta   90.00
_cell.angle_gamma   90.00
#
_symmetry.space_group_name_H-M   'P 1'
#
loop_
_entity.id
_entity.type
_entity.pdbx_description
1 polymer ?
#
loop_
_entity_poly.entity_id
_entity_poly.type
_entity_poly.pdbx_seq_one_letter_code
_entity_poly.pdbx_strand_id
1 'polypeptide(L)'
;MVSIWVTDSFERKDVERDLLTKLLINLTKARDGLISEDQLIKGFESVLAILEDAVNDAPRAAEFLGRIFAKVVMENVISLSEIGRLIYEGGEEQGRLVEIGLAAEVLGSVLDIIKSDKGDLVLNEIRSSSNLRLENFRPAGSNKSLRTDKFI
;
A
#
# COMPACT_ATOMS: atom_id res chain seq x y z
N MET A 1 12.30 -10.63 -5.93
CA MET A 1 13.17 -10.25 -4.80
C MET A 1 12.42 -9.37 -3.81
N VAL A 2 11.95 -8.18 -4.21
CA VAL A 2 11.13 -7.29 -3.36
C VAL A 2 9.91 -8.00 -2.78
N SER A 3 9.17 -8.74 -3.60
CA SER A 3 7.96 -9.46 -3.16
C SER A 3 8.22 -10.41 -2.00
N ILE A 4 9.25 -11.26 -2.13
CA ILE A 4 9.66 -12.21 -1.09
C ILE A 4 9.96 -11.48 0.23
N TRP A 5 10.70 -10.36 0.18
CA TRP A 5 11.04 -9.61 1.39
C TRP A 5 9.81 -9.02 2.06
N VAL A 6 8.89 -8.44 1.29
CA VAL A 6 7.66 -7.85 1.82
C VAL A 6 6.75 -8.92 2.40
N THR A 7 6.56 -10.04 1.71
CA THR A 7 5.72 -11.15 2.19
C THR A 7 6.29 -11.77 3.46
N ASP A 8 7.59 -12.08 3.52
CA ASP A 8 8.24 -12.61 4.72
C ASP A 8 8.11 -11.63 5.90
N SER A 9 8.08 -10.32 5.63
CA SER A 9 7.96 -9.29 6.67
C SER A 9 6.59 -9.29 7.37
N PHE A 10 5.55 -9.87 6.80
CA PHE A 10 4.21 -9.88 7.41
C PHE A 10 4.19 -10.58 8.77
N GLU A 11 5.06 -11.57 8.97
CA GLU A 11 5.17 -12.33 10.23
C GLU A 11 6.24 -11.78 11.20
N ARG A 12 7.01 -10.75 10.79
CA ARG A 12 8.12 -10.17 11.57
C ARG A 12 7.64 -9.16 12.61
N LYS A 13 8.54 -8.55 13.38
CA LYS A 13 8.18 -7.47 14.33
C LYS A 13 8.07 -6.12 13.62
N ASP A 14 7.34 -5.19 14.22
CA ASP A 14 7.16 -3.82 13.70
C ASP A 14 8.51 -3.14 13.38
N VAL A 15 9.52 -3.30 14.23
CA VAL A 15 10.87 -2.76 14.02
C VAL A 15 11.52 -3.31 12.75
N GLU A 16 11.35 -4.60 12.47
CA GLU A 16 11.94 -5.25 11.29
C GLU A 16 11.25 -4.77 10.01
N ARG A 17 9.92 -4.60 10.04
CA ARG A 17 9.15 -4.04 8.92
C ARG A 17 9.54 -2.59 8.61
N ASP A 18 9.75 -1.78 9.63
CA ASP A 18 10.22 -0.40 9.48
C ASP A 18 11.62 -0.34 8.87
N LEU A 19 12.53 -1.23 9.30
CA LEU A 19 13.87 -1.35 8.72
C LEU A 19 13.82 -1.80 7.26
N LEU A 20 12.98 -2.78 6.92
CA LEU A 20 12.76 -3.20 5.54
C LEU A 20 12.26 -2.04 4.67
N THR A 21 11.29 -1.28 5.17
CA THR A 21 10.74 -0.14 4.43
C THR A 21 11.81 0.91 4.13
N LYS A 22 12.64 1.25 5.13
CA LYS A 22 13.79 2.14 4.96
C LYS A 22 14.80 1.58 3.97
N LEU A 23 15.06 0.27 4.02
CA LEU A 23 15.95 -0.40 3.07
C LEU A 23 15.44 -0.27 1.63
N LEU A 24 14.16 -0.57 1.38
CA LEU A 24 13.55 -0.46 0.04
C LEU A 24 13.67 0.96 -0.52
N ILE A 25 13.36 1.98 0.30
CA ILE A 25 13.50 3.39 -0.09
C ILE A 25 14.97 3.72 -0.42
N ASN A 26 15.91 3.32 0.44
CA ASN A 26 17.33 3.62 0.25
C ASN A 26 17.91 2.91 -0.99
N LEU A 27 17.53 1.66 -1.25
CA LEU A 27 17.97 0.92 -2.43
C LEU A 27 17.45 1.53 -3.73
N THR A 28 16.26 2.13 -3.68
CA THR A 28 15.64 2.80 -4.83
C THR A 28 16.21 4.19 -5.08
N LYS A 29 16.49 4.95 -4.01
CA LYS A 29 17.08 6.31 -4.11
C LYS A 29 18.61 6.34 -4.26
N ALA A 30 19.30 5.22 -4.11
CA ALA A 30 20.75 5.15 -4.25
C ALA A 30 21.18 5.63 -5.64
N ARG A 31 22.36 6.29 -5.73
CA ARG A 31 22.87 6.91 -6.98
C ARG A 31 22.96 5.96 -8.18
N ASP A 32 23.17 4.67 -7.94
CA ASP A 32 23.25 3.64 -8.99
C ASP A 32 21.98 2.79 -9.11
N GLY A 33 20.90 3.11 -8.37
CA GLY A 33 19.59 2.48 -8.47
C GLY A 33 19.63 0.95 -8.43
N LEU A 34 20.09 0.36 -7.33
CA LEU A 34 20.17 -1.10 -7.17
C LEU A 34 18.81 -1.79 -7.37
N ILE A 35 17.72 -1.06 -7.09
CA ILE A 35 16.36 -1.42 -7.43
C ILE A 35 15.76 -0.24 -8.19
N SER A 36 15.32 -0.46 -9.44
CA SER A 36 14.58 0.57 -10.17
C SER A 36 13.14 0.68 -9.66
N GLU A 37 12.49 1.81 -9.93
CA GLU A 37 11.07 2.00 -9.63
C GLU A 37 10.21 0.89 -10.24
N ASP A 38 10.47 0.47 -11.49
CA ASP A 38 9.78 -0.68 -12.13
C ASP A 38 9.94 -1.99 -11.38
N GLN A 39 11.12 -2.26 -10.81
CA GLN A 39 11.37 -3.48 -10.03
C GLN A 39 10.61 -3.44 -8.69
N LEU A 40 10.49 -2.25 -8.11
CA LEU A 40 9.72 -2.03 -6.90
C LEU A 40 8.21 -2.20 -7.17
N ILE A 41 7.71 -1.60 -8.25
CA ILE A 41 6.32 -1.72 -8.71
C ILE A 41 5.96 -3.19 -8.95
N LYS A 42 6.74 -3.92 -9.77
CA LYS A 42 6.51 -5.35 -10.01
C LYS A 42 6.56 -6.20 -8.74
N GLY A 43 7.43 -5.81 -7.81
CA GLY A 43 7.51 -6.41 -6.48
C GLY A 43 6.20 -6.24 -5.71
N PHE A 44 5.65 -5.03 -5.69
CA PHE A 44 4.38 -4.73 -5.02
C PHE A 44 3.18 -5.34 -5.72
N GLU A 45 3.14 -5.37 -7.05
CA GLU A 45 2.13 -6.11 -7.83
C GLU A 45 2.09 -7.58 -7.40
N SER A 46 3.26 -8.22 -7.31
CA SER A 46 3.36 -9.63 -6.89
C SER A 46 2.91 -9.85 -5.44
N VAL A 47 3.10 -8.86 -4.54
CA VAL A 47 2.64 -8.95 -3.14
C VAL A 47 1.12 -8.80 -3.07
N LEU A 48 0.56 -7.84 -3.82
CA LEU A 48 -0.88 -7.62 -3.88
C LEU A 48 -1.62 -8.82 -4.46
N ALA A 49 -1.01 -9.52 -5.42
CA ALA A 49 -1.56 -10.74 -6.02
C ALA A 49 -1.76 -11.89 -5.01
N ILE A 50 -0.94 -11.96 -3.96
CA ILE A 50 -1.04 -13.01 -2.92
C ILE A 50 -1.61 -12.49 -1.61
N LEU A 51 -2.04 -11.23 -1.55
CA LEU A 51 -2.47 -10.60 -0.30
C LEU A 51 -3.71 -11.29 0.29
N GLU A 52 -4.58 -11.83 -0.57
CA GLU A 52 -5.79 -12.58 -0.20
C GLU A 52 -5.46 -13.81 0.65
N ASP A 53 -4.43 -14.55 0.25
CA ASP A 53 -3.95 -15.70 1.01
C ASP A 53 -3.15 -15.26 2.22
N ALA A 54 -2.29 -14.25 2.06
CA ALA A 54 -1.41 -13.78 3.12
C ALA A 54 -2.16 -13.26 4.35
N VAL A 55 -3.38 -12.71 4.19
CA VAL A 55 -4.19 -12.27 5.34
C VAL A 55 -4.72 -13.43 6.19
N ASN A 56 -4.77 -14.66 5.65
CA ASN A 56 -5.19 -15.83 6.42
C ASN A 56 -4.15 -16.19 7.49
N ASP A 57 -2.86 -16.10 7.13
CA ASP A 57 -1.76 -16.38 8.05
C ASP A 57 -1.41 -15.14 8.90
N ALA A 58 -1.48 -13.95 8.30
CA ALA A 58 -1.19 -12.68 8.93
C ALA A 58 -2.35 -11.69 8.77
N PRO A 59 -3.33 -11.66 9.69
CA PRO A 59 -4.54 -10.82 9.60
C PRO A 59 -4.28 -9.31 9.42
N ARG A 60 -3.07 -8.84 9.77
CA ARG A 60 -2.65 -7.44 9.66
C ARG A 60 -1.80 -7.16 8.40
N ALA A 61 -1.65 -8.11 7.49
CA ALA A 61 -0.84 -7.96 6.28
C ALA A 61 -1.26 -6.73 5.44
N ALA A 62 -2.57 -6.51 5.28
CA ALA A 62 -3.10 -5.34 4.57
C ALA A 62 -2.70 -4.00 5.24
N GLU A 63 -2.78 -3.92 6.57
CA GLU A 63 -2.34 -2.74 7.32
C GLU A 63 -0.82 -2.51 7.14
N PHE A 64 -0.03 -3.58 7.24
CA PHE A 64 1.42 -3.50 7.10
C PHE A 64 1.86 -3.11 5.69
N LEU A 65 1.19 -3.63 4.67
CA LEU A 65 1.43 -3.21 3.29
C LEU A 65 1.11 -1.72 3.11
N GLY A 66 0.00 -1.26 3.70
CA GLY A 66 -0.35 0.17 3.73
C GLY A 66 0.72 1.03 4.41
N ARG A 67 1.40 0.53 5.46
CA ARG A 67 2.57 1.22 6.07
C ARG A 67 3.72 1.40 5.11
N ILE A 68 4.08 0.35 4.37
CA ILE A 68 5.16 0.41 3.39
C ILE A 68 4.82 1.45 2.31
N PHE A 69 3.61 1.36 1.74
CA PHE A 69 3.15 2.28 0.71
C PHE A 69 3.10 3.73 1.18
N ALA A 70 2.61 4.01 2.39
CA ALA A 70 2.63 5.36 2.95
C ALA A 70 4.03 5.97 2.99
N LYS A 71 5.03 5.19 3.42
CA LYS A 71 6.44 5.65 3.48
C LYS A 71 7.01 5.89 2.09
N VAL A 72 6.75 4.98 1.15
CA VAL A 72 7.18 5.11 -0.25
C VAL A 72 6.59 6.36 -0.91
N VAL A 73 5.32 6.66 -0.65
CA VAL A 73 4.64 7.88 -1.13
C VAL A 73 5.22 9.14 -0.50
N MET A 74 5.37 9.17 0.83
CA MET A 74 5.95 10.34 1.54
C MET A 74 7.39 10.65 1.12
N GLU A 75 8.13 9.62 0.72
CA GLU A 75 9.50 9.75 0.24
C GLU A 75 9.58 10.06 -1.26
N ASN A 76 8.45 10.25 -1.95
CA ASN A 76 8.38 10.51 -3.39
C ASN A 76 9.08 9.41 -4.22
N VAL A 77 9.00 8.16 -3.78
CA VAL A 77 9.56 7.01 -4.52
C VAL A 77 8.55 6.47 -5.53
N ILE A 78 7.28 6.36 -5.14
CA ILE A 78 6.15 6.03 -6.02
C ILE A 78 5.01 6.97 -5.65
N SER A 79 4.31 7.52 -6.65
CA SER A 79 3.18 8.42 -6.43
C SER A 79 1.97 7.71 -5.79
N LEU A 80 1.14 8.47 -5.06
CA LEU A 80 -0.10 7.90 -4.50
C LEU A 80 -1.04 7.39 -5.60
N SER A 81 -1.10 8.05 -6.77
CA SER A 81 -1.90 7.61 -7.91
C SER A 81 -1.49 6.22 -8.41
N GLU A 82 -0.18 5.98 -8.49
CA GLU A 82 0.35 4.69 -8.94
C GLU A 82 0.09 3.60 -7.89
N ILE A 83 0.33 3.89 -6.60
CA ILE A 83 -0.06 2.97 -5.52
C ILE A 83 -1.57 2.66 -5.57
N GLY A 84 -2.41 3.67 -5.81
CA GLY A 84 -3.85 3.49 -5.95
C GLY A 84 -4.21 2.58 -7.12
N ARG A 85 -3.55 2.73 -8.28
CA ARG A 85 -3.70 1.84 -9.45
C ARG A 85 -3.35 0.40 -9.08
N LEU A 86 -2.20 0.19 -8.45
CA LEU A 86 -1.75 -1.14 -8.03
C LEU A 86 -2.74 -1.81 -7.08
N ILE A 87 -3.24 -1.08 -6.07
CA ILE A 87 -4.23 -1.60 -5.12
C ILE A 87 -5.55 -1.91 -5.83
N TYR A 88 -5.98 -1.05 -6.75
CA TYR A 88 -7.24 -1.22 -7.48
C TYR A 88 -7.22 -2.43 -8.40
N GLU A 89 -6.11 -2.68 -9.07
CA GLU A 89 -5.92 -3.82 -9.98
C GLU A 89 -5.50 -5.10 -9.25
N GLY A 90 -5.06 -5.00 -8.00
CA GLY A 90 -4.48 -6.11 -7.24
C GLY A 90 -5.48 -7.20 -6.86
N GLY A 91 -4.90 -8.36 -6.54
CA GLY A 91 -5.60 -9.59 -6.21
C GLY A 91 -5.10 -10.77 -7.04
N GLU A 92 -5.48 -11.98 -6.67
CA GLU A 92 -5.18 -13.19 -7.46
C GLU A 92 -5.79 -13.04 -8.86
N GLU A 93 -7.02 -12.52 -8.91
CA GLU A 93 -7.67 -12.00 -10.11
C GLU A 93 -7.68 -10.47 -10.08
N GLN A 94 -7.62 -9.84 -11.26
CA GLN A 94 -7.57 -8.38 -11.36
C GLN A 94 -8.80 -7.74 -10.70
N GLY A 95 -8.56 -6.86 -9.72
CA GLY A 95 -9.62 -6.15 -8.99
C GLY A 95 -10.24 -6.94 -7.84
N ARG A 96 -9.80 -8.17 -7.60
CA ARG A 96 -10.34 -9.03 -6.56
C ARG A 96 -10.20 -8.44 -5.16
N LEU A 97 -9.11 -7.70 -4.88
CA LEU A 97 -8.94 -7.00 -3.60
C LEU A 97 -10.06 -5.98 -3.33
N VAL A 98 -10.62 -5.37 -4.37
CA VAL A 98 -11.76 -4.43 -4.25
C VAL A 98 -13.02 -5.19 -3.88
N GLU A 99 -13.28 -6.33 -4.51
CA GLU A 99 -14.48 -7.15 -4.26
C GLU A 99 -14.56 -7.64 -2.81
N ILE A 100 -13.43 -8.06 -2.25
CA ILE A 100 -13.36 -8.60 -0.89
C ILE A 100 -13.12 -7.51 0.18
N GLY A 101 -12.88 -6.26 -0.24
CA GLY A 101 -12.70 -5.10 0.63
C GLY A 101 -11.28 -4.90 1.18
N LEU A 102 -10.32 -5.75 0.82
CA LEU A 102 -8.91 -5.58 1.22
C LEU A 102 -8.28 -4.34 0.59
N ALA A 103 -8.70 -3.95 -0.62
CA ALA A 103 -8.20 -2.75 -1.28
C ALA A 103 -8.48 -1.49 -0.45
N ALA A 104 -9.67 -1.37 0.12
CA ALA A 104 -10.04 -0.28 1.04
C ALA A 104 -9.25 -0.35 2.35
N GLU A 105 -8.92 -1.55 2.85
CA GLU A 105 -8.12 -1.69 4.06
C GLU A 105 -6.68 -1.19 3.84
N VAL A 106 -6.04 -1.63 2.75
CA VAL A 106 -4.68 -1.19 2.38
C VAL A 106 -4.65 0.31 2.16
N LEU A 107 -5.52 0.84 1.30
CA LEU A 107 -5.55 2.27 0.97
C LEU A 107 -5.91 3.12 2.19
N GLY A 108 -6.87 2.69 3.00
CA GLY A 108 -7.23 3.35 4.25
C GLY A 108 -6.05 3.41 5.22
N SER A 109 -5.27 2.34 5.31
CA SER A 109 -4.03 2.32 6.10
C SER A 109 -2.98 3.29 5.56
N VAL A 110 -2.83 3.39 4.23
CA VAL A 110 -1.92 4.39 3.61
C VAL A 110 -2.28 5.80 4.07
N LEU A 111 -3.55 6.17 3.95
CA LEU A 111 -4.02 7.52 4.29
C LEU A 111 -3.93 7.82 5.79
N ASP A 112 -4.27 6.85 6.65
CA ASP A 112 -4.15 6.97 8.11
C ASP A 112 -2.71 7.28 8.52
N ILE A 113 -1.73 6.63 7.88
CA ILE A 113 -0.31 6.77 8.25
C ILE A 113 0.26 8.08 7.73
N ILE A 114 -0.06 8.47 6.50
CA ILE A 114 0.33 9.79 5.98
C ILE A 114 -0.24 10.89 6.89
N LYS A 115 -1.51 10.76 7.28
CA LYS A 115 -2.16 11.68 8.22
C LYS A 115 -1.45 11.72 9.57
N SER A 116 -1.15 10.56 10.15
CA SER A 116 -0.50 10.46 11.46
C SER A 116 0.93 11.03 11.46
N ASP A 117 1.69 10.81 10.39
CA ASP A 117 3.10 11.17 10.33
C ASP A 117 3.34 12.60 9.84
N LYS A 118 2.51 13.12 8.93
CA LYS A 118 2.71 14.41 8.26
C LYS A 118 1.57 15.41 8.45
N GLY A 119 0.46 14.98 9.04
CA GLY A 119 -0.72 15.80 9.29
C GLY A 119 -1.65 15.95 8.08
N ASP A 120 -2.81 16.58 8.32
CA ASP A 120 -3.89 16.73 7.34
C ASP A 120 -3.51 17.59 6.12
N LEU A 121 -2.64 18.60 6.30
CA LEU A 121 -2.23 19.47 5.20
C LEU A 121 -1.51 18.69 4.09
N VAL A 122 -0.50 17.91 4.47
CA VAL A 122 0.28 17.08 3.54
C VAL A 122 -0.58 15.99 2.93
N LEU A 123 -1.45 15.35 3.72
CA LEU A 123 -2.40 14.36 3.21
C LEU A 123 -3.27 14.97 2.08
N ASN A 124 -3.84 16.16 2.31
CA ASN A 124 -4.73 16.78 1.34
C ASN A 124 -4.01 17.18 0.04
N GLU A 125 -2.73 17.58 0.12
CA GLU A 125 -1.88 17.86 -1.04
C GLU A 125 -1.58 16.60 -1.87
N ILE A 126 -1.21 15.50 -1.20
CA ILE A 126 -0.97 14.21 -1.86
C ILE A 126 -2.26 13.67 -2.49
N ARG A 127 -3.40 13.84 -1.82
CA ARG A 127 -4.71 13.42 -2.35
C ARG A 127 -5.11 14.22 -3.58
N SER A 128 -4.98 15.55 -3.54
CA SER A 128 -5.38 16.42 -4.65
C SER A 128 -4.53 16.20 -5.90
N SER A 129 -3.27 15.83 -5.75
CA SER A 129 -2.37 15.47 -6.87
C SER A 129 -2.63 14.07 -7.45
N SER A 130 -3.23 13.16 -6.68
CA SER A 130 -3.43 11.75 -7.09
C SER A 130 -4.64 11.49 -8.00
N ASN A 131 -5.63 12.40 -8.04
CA ASN A 131 -6.93 12.19 -8.71
C ASN A 131 -7.68 10.88 -8.32
N LEU A 132 -7.31 10.23 -7.21
CA LEU A 132 -7.94 9.00 -6.77
C LEU A 132 -9.35 9.23 -6.23
N ARG A 133 -10.29 8.42 -6.70
CA ARG A 133 -11.65 8.35 -6.15
C ARG A 133 -11.72 7.20 -5.15
N LEU A 134 -11.71 7.52 -3.86
CA LEU A 134 -11.74 6.52 -2.78
C LEU A 134 -13.00 5.63 -2.85
N GLU A 135 -14.09 6.15 -3.42
CA GLU A 135 -15.32 5.40 -3.67
C GLU A 135 -15.11 4.18 -4.58
N ASN A 136 -14.14 4.22 -5.50
CA ASN A 136 -13.85 3.11 -6.41
C ASN A 136 -13.28 1.88 -5.69
N PHE A 137 -12.77 2.04 -4.47
CA PHE A 137 -12.18 0.96 -3.68
C PHE A 137 -13.22 0.26 -2.79
N ARG A 138 -14.50 0.65 -2.89
CA ARG A 138 -15.59 0.00 -2.16
C ARG A 138 -16.08 -1.25 -2.90
N PRO A 139 -16.28 -2.38 -2.19
CA PRO A 139 -17.01 -3.51 -2.73
C PRO A 139 -18.43 -3.13 -3.16
N ALA A 140 -18.87 -3.65 -4.31
CA ALA A 140 -20.23 -3.42 -4.79
C ALA A 140 -21.28 -3.93 -3.77
N GLY A 141 -22.23 -3.09 -3.39
CA GLY A 141 -23.34 -3.46 -2.51
C GLY A 141 -23.00 -3.62 -1.02
N SER A 142 -21.78 -3.28 -0.59
CA SER A 142 -21.41 -3.32 0.83
C SER A 142 -21.89 -2.07 1.58
N ASN A 143 -22.70 -2.27 2.63
CA ASN A 143 -23.03 -1.24 3.62
C ASN A 143 -22.09 -1.26 4.84
N LYS A 144 -21.01 -2.06 4.79
CA LYS A 144 -20.05 -2.11 5.89
C LYS A 144 -19.21 -0.82 5.90
N SER A 145 -19.02 -0.26 7.08
CA SER A 145 -18.07 0.84 7.27
C SER A 145 -16.65 0.35 6.95
N LEU A 146 -15.99 1.01 6.01
CA LEU A 146 -14.62 0.73 5.61
C LEU A 146 -13.66 1.78 6.15
N ARG A 147 -12.38 1.41 6.21
CA ARG A 147 -11.32 2.30 6.71
C ARG A 147 -11.18 3.59 5.88
N THR A 148 -11.40 3.50 4.57
CA THR A 148 -11.40 4.64 3.64
C THR A 148 -12.54 5.64 3.89
N ASP A 149 -13.63 5.22 4.56
CA ASP A 149 -14.83 6.07 4.74
C ASP A 149 -14.57 7.31 5.59
N LYS A 150 -13.55 7.27 6.46
CA LYS A 150 -13.12 8.42 7.27
C LYS A 150 -12.57 9.57 6.43
N PHE A 151 -12.28 9.31 5.16
CA PHE A 151 -11.61 10.22 4.24
C PHE A 151 -12.51 10.68 3.10
N ILE A 152 -13.73 10.14 2.98
CA ILE A 152 -14.73 10.51 1.98
C ILE A 152 -15.56 11.68 2.51
#